data_AF-A0A938KIK9-F1
#
_entry.id   AF-A0A938KIK9-F1
#
_cell.length_a   1.000
_cell.length_b   1.000
_cell.length_c   1.000
_cell.angle_alpha   90.00
_cell.angle_beta   90.00
_cell.angle_gamma   90.00
#
_symmetry.space_group_name_H-M   'P 1'
#
loop_
_entity.id
_entity.type
_entity.pdbx_description
1 polymer ?
#
loop_
_entity_poly.entity_id
_entity_poly.type
_entity_poly.pdbx_seq_one_letter_code
_entity_poly.pdbx_strand_id
1 'polypeptide(L)' 'MLLFAAIGIGAAITGYKLFDKCTPGDLHKEIIEHKNVAAAIVAGAVILGVCLIIAASMLG' A
#
# COMPACT_ATOMS: atom_id res chain seq x y z
N MET A 1 -8.62 -12.29 16.79
CA MET A 1 -8.77 -10.88 16.35
C MET A 1 -7.44 -10.13 16.34
N LEU A 2 -6.77 -9.94 17.48
CA LEU A 2 -5.53 -9.14 17.54
C LEU A 2 -4.38 -9.73 16.70
N LEU A 3 -4.21 -11.06 16.71
CA LEU A 3 -3.19 -11.74 15.90
C LEU A 3 -3.44 -11.59 14.39
N PHE A 4 -4.68 -11.76 13.94
CA PHE A 4 -5.05 -11.56 12.53
C PHE A 4 -4.91 -10.10 12.11
N ALA A 5 -5.24 -9.14 12.98
CA ALA A 5 -5.02 -7.73 12.72
C ALA A 5 -3.51 -7.42 12.57
N ALA A 6 -2.65 -7.98 13.42
CA ALA A 6 -1.21 -7.82 13.30
C ALA A 6 -0.65 -8.43 12.00
N ILE A 7 -1.14 -9.62 11.62
CA ILE A 7 -0.78 -10.25 10.35
C ILE A 7 -1.24 -9.41 9.15
N GLY A 8 -2.47 -8.88 9.19
CA GLY A 8 -3.00 -8.00 8.15
C GLY A 8 -2.20 -6.71 8.02
N ILE A 9 -1.83 -6.07 9.13
CA ILE A 9 -0.95 -4.89 9.11
C ILE A 9 0.41 -5.24 8.52
N GLY A 10 1.00 -6.37 8.93
CA GLY A 10 2.26 -6.86 8.37
C GLY A 10 2.17 -7.08 6.86
N ALA A 11 1.12 -7.77 6.40
CA ALA A 11 0.88 -8.02 4.98
C ALA A 11 0.66 -6.72 4.19
N ALA A 12 -0.04 -5.73 4.76
CA ALA A 12 -0.25 -4.44 4.12
C ALA A 12 1.07 -3.68 3.92
N ILE A 13 1.94 -3.66 4.94
CA ILE A 13 3.26 -3.03 4.87
C ILE A 13 4.15 -3.77 3.86
N THR A 14 4.15 -5.11 3.87
CA THR A 14 4.92 -5.90 2.91
C THR A 14 4.42 -5.69 1.47
N GLY A 15 3.11 -5.67 1.27
CA GLY A 15 2.50 -5.41 -0.04
C GLY A 15 2.84 -4.02 -0.59
N TYR A 16 2.74 -2.99 0.26
CA TYR A 16 3.15 -1.64 -0.11
C TYR A 16 4.64 -1.56 -0.46
N LYS A 17 5.51 -2.16 0.37
CA LYS A 17 6.97 -2.17 0.14
C LYS A 17 7.35 -2.91 -1.14
N LEU A 18 6.64 -3.99 -1.46
CA LEU A 18 6.84 -4.72 -2.71
C LEU A 18 6.39 -3.89 -3.92
N PHE A 19 5.25 -3.22 -3.81
CA PHE A 19 4.73 -2.35 -4.85
C PHE A 19 5.65 -1.14 -5.12
N ASP A 20 6.12 -0.50 -4.05
CA ASP A 20 7.08 0.62 -4.12
C ASP A 20 8.38 0.18 -4.81
N LYS A 21 8.90 -1.01 -4.47
CA LYS A 21 10.10 -1.57 -5.12
C LYS A 21 9.86 -1.97 -6.59
N CYS A 22 8.65 -2.39 -6.93
CA CYS A 22 8.27 -2.71 -8.30
C CYS A 22 8.02 -1.46 -9.15
N THR A 23 7.79 -0.30 -8.52
CA THR A 23 7.55 0.95 -9.25
C THR A 23 8.89 1.65 -9.46
N PRO A 24 9.42 1.72 -10.70
CA PRO A 24 10.75 2.26 -10.99
C PRO A 24 10.82 3.79 -10.95
N GLY A 25 9.77 4.47 -10.48
CA GLY A 25 9.79 5.89 -10.13
C GLY A 25 9.64 5.98 -8.62
N ASP A 26 10.56 6.69 -7.95
CA ASP A 26 10.45 6.99 -6.53
C ASP A 26 9.16 7.79 -6.29
N LEU A 27 8.03 7.11 -6.03
CA LEU A 27 6.75 7.79 -5.76
C LEU A 27 6.92 8.78 -4.62
N HIS A 28 7.73 8.41 -3.62
CA HIS A 28 8.07 9.28 -2.51
C HIS A 28 8.73 10.60 -2.97
N LYS A 29 9.67 10.51 -3.92
CA LYS A 29 10.37 11.66 -4.48
C LYS A 29 9.45 12.49 -5.37
N GLU A 30 8.58 11.86 -6.14
CA GLU A 30 7.61 12.55 -6.99
C GLU A 30 6.51 13.24 -6.18
N ILE A 31 6.09 12.66 -5.06
CA ILE A 31 5.11 13.23 -4.14
C ILE A 31 5.72 14.39 -3.35
N ILE A 32 6.94 14.24 -2.80
CA ILE A 32 7.56 15.26 -1.94
C ILE A 32 8.23 16.37 -2.75
N GLU A 33 9.00 16.02 -3.77
CA GLU A 33 9.88 16.95 -4.50
C GLU A 33 9.14 17.60 -5.67
N HIS A 34 8.38 16.81 -6.44
CA HIS A 34 7.62 17.30 -7.59
C HIS A 34 6.17 17.68 -7.26
N LYS A 35 5.71 17.44 -6.01
CA LYS A 35 4.31 17.64 -5.58
C LYS A 35 3.30 17.01 -6.55
N ASN A 36 3.65 15.85 -7.12
CA ASN A 36 2.82 15.19 -8.10
C ASN A 36 1.61 14.53 -7.42
N VAL A 37 0.45 15.17 -7.53
CA VAL A 37 -0.81 14.67 -6.97
C VAL A 37 -1.24 13.35 -7.62
N ALA A 38 -0.89 13.10 -8.88
CA ALA A 38 -1.22 11.84 -9.55
C ALA A 38 -0.48 10.65 -8.88
N ALA A 39 0.80 10.83 -8.54
CA ALA A 39 1.58 9.84 -7.81
C ALA A 39 0.99 9.58 -6.41
N ALA A 40 0.55 10.63 -5.72
CA ALA A 40 -0.11 10.50 -4.41
C ALA A 40 -1.45 9.73 -4.48
N ILE A 41 -2.26 9.97 -5.52
CA ILE A 41 -3.51 9.25 -5.75
C ILE A 41 -3.23 7.76 -6.03
N VAL A 42 -2.22 7.45 -6.85
CA VAL A 42 -1.83 6.07 -7.14
C VAL A 42 -1.34 5.36 -5.88
N ALA A 43 -0.48 5.99 -5.07
CA ALA A 43 -0.06 5.43 -3.78
C ALA A 43 -1.26 5.12 -2.87
N GLY A 44 -2.19 6.07 -2.74
CA GLY A 44 -3.40 5.89 -1.95
C GLY A 44 -4.29 4.74 -2.46
N ALA A 45 -4.50 4.66 -3.78
CA ALA A 45 -5.30 3.62 -4.41
C ALA A 45 -4.69 2.21 -4.20
N VAL A 46 -3.37 2.10 -4.26
CA VAL A 46 -2.65 0.84 -4.01
C VAL A 46 -2.79 0.40 -2.56
N ILE A 47 -2.61 1.31 -1.60
CA ILE A 47 -2.78 1.01 -0.17
C ILE A 47 -4.22 0.54 0.08
N LEU A 48 -5.23 1.24 -0.47
CA LEU A 48 -6.63 0.84 -0.34
C LEU A 48 -6.91 -0.53 -0.95
N GLY A 49 -6.35 -0.82 -2.13
CA GLY A 49 -6.49 -2.11 -2.79
C GLY A 49 -5.91 -3.26 -1.95
N VAL A 50 -4.70 -3.08 -1.40
CA VAL A 50 -4.06 -4.07 -0.54
C VAL A 50 -4.88 -4.32 0.74
N CYS A 51 -5.37 -3.26 1.39
CA CYS A 51 -6.23 -3.38 2.56
C CYS A 51 -7.53 -4.14 2.25
N LEU A 52 -8.15 -3.91 1.08
CA LEU A 52 -9.36 -4.61 0.65
C LEU A 52 -9.12 -6.09 0.39
N ILE A 53 -8.01 -6.47 -0.26
CA ILE A 53 -7.65 -7.87 -0.49
C ILE A 53 -7.47 -8.60 0.85
N ILE A 54 -6.79 -7.97 1.80
CA ILE A 54 -6.60 -8.53 3.14
C ILE A 54 -7.94 -8.67 3.86
N ALA A 55 -8.80 -7.65 3.83
CA ALA A 55 -10.12 -7.70 4.45
C ALA A 55 -11.00 -8.82 3.84
N ALA A 56 -11.00 -8.97 2.52
CA ALA A 56 -11.69 -10.04 1.82
C ALA A 56 -11.14 -11.44 2.18
N SER A 57 -9.83 -11.54 2.36
CA SER A 57 -9.16 -12.79 2.76
C SER A 57 -9.45 -13.18 4.22
N MET A 58 -9.79 -12.21 5.06
CA MET A 58 -10.15 -12.42 6.47
C MET A 58 -11.65 -12.68 6.69
N LEU A 59 -12.49 -12.43 5.68
CA LEU A 59 -13.94 -12.61 5.76
C LEU A 59 -14.38 -14.07 5.52
N GLY A 60 -13.44 -14.97 5.17
CA GLY A 60 -13.66 -16.39 4.92
C GLY A 60 -13.50 -17.29 6.13
#